data_AF-K1XCA3-F1
#
_entry.id   AF-K1XCA3-F1
#
_cell.length_a   1.000
_cell.length_b   1.000
_cell.length_c   1.000
_cell.angle_alpha   90.00
_cell.angle_beta   90.00
_cell.angle_gamma   90.00
#
_symmetry.space_group_name_H-M   'P 1'
#
loop_
_entity.id
_entity.type
_entity.pdbx_description
1 polymer ?
#
loop_
_entity_poly.entity_id
_entity_poly.type
_entity_poly.pdbx_seq_one_letter_code
_entity_poly.pdbx_strand_id
1 'polypeptide(L)'
;MSKKNSFSEKEKTLKLVDELFLNFDDLSIDFSQENEIDDMSDISSQFINFQVGKEFYALEIINVLEIIKVPKISFLPSAGKYILGLINLRGNIIPVVNTHKLFGVSALTTPDKARIIIVLVERSTIGFLVDGVSQVIELNKDKIDSPMVTLEVENIDYIKGETSINGQLIAILDICRLVKNEIFVQQINKN
;
A
#
# COMPACT_ATOMS: atom_id res chain seq x y z
N MET A 1 -37.61 -13.55 -22.67
CA MET A 1 -37.58 -12.25 -21.97
C MET A 1 -36.49 -12.33 -20.90
N SER A 2 -35.23 -12.02 -21.27
CA SER A 2 -34.06 -12.19 -20.40
C SER A 2 -33.81 -10.92 -19.60
N LYS A 3 -33.96 -10.97 -18.27
CA LYS A 3 -33.35 -9.98 -17.37
C LYS A 3 -31.97 -10.48 -16.98
N LYS A 4 -30.94 -9.80 -17.49
CA LYS A 4 -29.54 -9.98 -17.08
C LYS A 4 -29.39 -9.53 -15.62
N ASN A 5 -28.91 -10.44 -14.79
CA ASN A 5 -28.45 -10.17 -13.43
C ASN A 5 -27.26 -9.21 -13.46
N SER A 6 -27.43 -8.00 -12.92
CA SER A 6 -26.33 -7.11 -12.54
C SER A 6 -26.24 -7.11 -11.01
N PHE A 7 -25.44 -8.03 -10.45
CA PHE A 7 -25.08 -8.00 -9.04
C PHE A 7 -23.91 -7.01 -8.84
N SER A 8 -24.08 -6.11 -7.87
CA SER A 8 -23.17 -4.99 -7.57
C SER A 8 -21.85 -5.49 -6.98
N GLU A 9 -20.69 -4.95 -7.40
CA GLU A 9 -19.38 -5.29 -6.83
C GLU A 9 -19.28 -5.02 -5.31
N LYS A 10 -20.17 -4.17 -4.78
CA LYS A 10 -20.29 -3.93 -3.34
C LYS A 10 -20.76 -5.19 -2.60
N GLU A 11 -21.68 -5.97 -3.17
CA GLU A 11 -22.17 -7.22 -2.56
C GLU A 11 -21.14 -8.35 -2.66
N LYS A 12 -20.25 -8.34 -3.66
CA LYS A 12 -19.12 -9.28 -3.75
C LYS A 12 -18.05 -8.99 -2.71
N THR A 13 -17.80 -7.71 -2.43
CA THR A 13 -16.82 -7.28 -1.43
C THR A 13 -17.32 -7.53 -0.01
N LEU A 14 -18.60 -7.22 0.27
CA LEU A 14 -19.21 -7.58 1.56
C LEU A 14 -19.21 -9.09 1.78
N LYS A 15 -19.48 -9.91 0.75
CA LYS A 15 -19.36 -11.37 0.87
C LYS A 15 -17.94 -11.85 1.17
N LEU A 16 -16.92 -11.23 0.57
CA LEU A 16 -15.52 -11.60 0.84
C LEU A 16 -15.11 -11.25 2.28
N VAL A 17 -15.67 -10.14 2.80
CA VAL A 17 -15.43 -9.68 4.18
C VAL A 17 -16.24 -10.52 5.18
N ASP A 18 -17.49 -10.85 4.88
CA ASP A 18 -18.33 -11.72 5.72
C ASP A 18 -17.82 -13.17 5.74
N GLU A 19 -17.30 -13.71 4.64
CA GLU A 19 -16.61 -15.03 4.63
C GLU A 19 -15.31 -15.02 5.45
N LEU A 20 -14.64 -13.88 5.56
CA LEU A 20 -13.50 -13.71 6.47
C LEU A 20 -13.95 -13.63 7.94
N PHE A 21 -15.09 -12.98 8.24
CA PHE A 21 -15.61 -12.84 9.61
C PHE A 21 -16.32 -14.10 10.13
N LEU A 22 -17.00 -14.87 9.28
CA LEU A 22 -17.67 -16.12 9.68
C LEU A 22 -16.69 -17.24 10.08
N ASN A 23 -15.41 -17.10 9.73
CA ASN A 23 -14.34 -18.01 10.17
C ASN A 23 -13.76 -17.63 11.55
N PHE A 24 -14.21 -16.53 12.17
CA PHE A 24 -13.78 -16.13 13.52
C PHE A 24 -14.73 -16.60 14.64
N ASP A 25 -15.99 -16.89 14.33
CA ASP A 25 -16.99 -17.29 15.35
C ASP A 25 -16.76 -18.71 15.91
N ASP A 26 -15.89 -19.52 15.30
CA ASP A 26 -15.52 -20.86 15.79
C ASP A 26 -14.33 -20.86 16.77
N LEU A 27 -13.78 -19.68 17.08
CA LEU A 27 -12.79 -19.47 18.14
C LEU A 27 -13.49 -19.05 19.43
N SER A 28 -14.34 -19.92 19.98
CA SER A 28 -14.75 -19.81 21.37
C SER A 28 -13.57 -20.17 22.27
N ILE A 29 -12.72 -19.17 22.57
CA ILE A 29 -11.71 -19.29 23.63
C ILE A 29 -12.46 -19.20 24.96
N ASP A 30 -12.59 -20.33 25.64
CA ASP A 30 -13.12 -20.44 26.99
C ASP A 30 -12.13 -19.79 27.98
N PHE A 31 -12.47 -18.61 28.50
CA PHE A 31 -11.67 -17.81 29.44
C PHE A 31 -11.59 -18.41 30.87
N SER A 32 -11.72 -19.73 31.00
CA SER A 32 -11.80 -20.43 32.29
C SER A 32 -10.54 -21.22 32.67
N GLN A 33 -9.46 -21.19 31.88
CA GLN A 33 -8.22 -21.90 32.23
C GLN A 33 -7.00 -20.98 32.15
N GLU A 34 -6.39 -20.71 33.30
CA GLU A 34 -5.01 -20.23 33.42
C GLU A 34 -4.08 -21.25 32.76
N ASN A 35 -3.64 -20.98 31.53
CA ASN A 35 -2.50 -21.66 30.94
C ASN A 35 -1.55 -20.59 30.37
N GLU A 36 -0.33 -20.66 30.89
CA GLU A 36 0.96 -20.12 30.46
C GLU A 36 0.94 -19.02 29.37
N ILE A 37 1.58 -17.89 29.70
CA ILE A 37 1.90 -16.82 28.76
C ILE A 37 2.79 -17.42 27.66
N ASP A 38 2.18 -17.82 26.56
CA ASP A 38 2.84 -18.31 25.36
C ASP A 38 3.26 -17.11 24.49
N ASP A 39 4.57 -16.94 24.40
CA ASP A 39 5.35 -16.18 23.41
C ASP A 39 4.71 -14.97 22.70
N MET A 40 5.15 -13.77 23.09
CA MET A 40 4.97 -12.51 22.34
C MET A 40 5.79 -12.44 21.04
N SER A 41 6.27 -13.56 20.49
CA SER A 41 7.19 -13.63 19.35
C SER A 41 6.48 -13.68 17.98
N ASP A 42 5.18 -13.95 17.92
CA ASP A 42 4.45 -14.16 16.64
C ASP A 42 3.40 -13.08 16.33
N ILE A 43 3.75 -11.80 16.45
CA ILE A 43 2.95 -10.74 15.81
C ILE A 43 3.41 -10.59 14.36
N SER A 44 2.85 -11.41 13.48
CA SER A 44 3.01 -11.27 12.04
C SER A 44 2.24 -10.05 11.53
N SER A 45 2.79 -9.35 10.54
CA SER A 45 2.15 -8.21 9.87
C SER A 45 2.01 -8.49 8.39
N GLN A 46 0.89 -8.05 7.82
CA GLN A 46 0.60 -8.23 6.40
C GLN A 46 1.00 -6.99 5.61
N PHE A 47 1.64 -7.22 4.47
CA PHE A 47 2.12 -6.17 3.57
C PHE A 47 1.66 -6.40 2.14
N ILE A 48 1.40 -5.30 1.43
CA ILE A 48 1.20 -5.31 -0.02
C ILE A 48 2.56 -5.19 -0.68
N ASN A 49 2.97 -6.22 -1.43
CA ASN A 49 4.16 -6.17 -2.29
C ASN A 49 3.82 -5.59 -3.67
N PHE A 50 4.55 -4.57 -4.09
CA PHE A 50 4.34 -3.86 -5.35
C PHE A 50 5.66 -3.46 -6.01
N GLN A 51 5.56 -3.12 -7.29
CA GLN A 51 6.71 -2.84 -8.15
C GLN A 51 6.75 -1.37 -8.58
N VAL A 52 7.94 -0.78 -8.57
CA VAL A 52 8.21 0.55 -9.15
C VAL A 52 9.54 0.47 -9.90
N GLY A 53 9.51 0.67 -11.21
CA GLY A 53 10.64 0.35 -12.06
C GLY A 53 11.03 -1.12 -11.88
N LYS A 54 12.33 -1.40 -11.77
CA LYS A 54 12.84 -2.75 -11.56
C LYS A 54 12.85 -3.19 -10.09
N GLU A 55 12.41 -2.33 -9.19
CA GLU A 55 12.52 -2.52 -7.75
C GLU A 55 11.18 -2.91 -7.12
N PHE A 56 11.27 -3.56 -5.96
CA PHE A 56 10.14 -4.07 -5.22
C PHE A 56 10.07 -3.46 -3.84
N TYR A 57 8.84 -3.10 -3.48
CA TYR A 57 8.54 -2.37 -2.26
C TYR A 57 7.35 -3.04 -1.58
N ALA A 58 7.29 -2.87 -0.28
CA ALA A 58 6.17 -3.33 0.52
C ALA A 58 5.71 -2.26 1.50
N LEU A 59 4.41 -2.20 1.74
CA LEU A 59 3.83 -1.35 2.78
C LEU A 59 2.73 -2.11 3.52
N GLU A 60 2.57 -1.81 4.80
CA GLU A 60 1.61 -2.51 5.65
C GLU A 60 0.18 -2.34 5.12
N ILE A 61 -0.54 -3.46 5.04
CA ILE A 61 -1.89 -3.50 4.46
C ILE A 61 -2.87 -2.60 5.24
N ILE A 62 -2.63 -2.38 6.53
CA ILE A 62 -3.47 -1.54 7.39
C ILE A 62 -3.54 -0.08 6.92
N ASN A 63 -2.56 0.38 6.13
CA ASN A 63 -2.56 1.74 5.57
C ASN A 63 -3.26 1.80 4.21
N VAL A 64 -3.62 0.66 3.59
CA VAL A 64 -4.23 0.59 2.26
C VAL A 64 -5.75 0.61 2.37
N LEU A 65 -6.38 1.55 1.68
CA LEU A 65 -7.83 1.58 1.53
C LEU A 65 -8.29 0.70 0.36
N GLU A 66 -7.68 0.87 -0.80
CA GLU A 66 -8.01 0.08 -2.00
C GLU A 66 -6.89 0.17 -3.06
N ILE A 67 -6.90 -0.77 -4.00
CA ILE A 67 -5.97 -0.81 -5.13
C ILE A 67 -6.81 -0.77 -6.40
N ILE A 68 -6.63 0.28 -7.20
CA ILE A 68 -7.45 0.53 -8.39
C ILE A 68 -6.64 0.48 -9.67
N LYS A 69 -7.30 0.21 -10.80
CA LYS A 69 -6.71 0.49 -12.12
C LYS A 69 -6.52 1.99 -12.28
N VAL A 70 -5.49 2.37 -13.05
CA VAL A 70 -5.20 3.78 -13.33
C VAL A 70 -6.38 4.40 -14.11
N PRO A 71 -7.15 5.32 -13.53
CA PRO A 71 -8.20 6.03 -14.25
C PRO A 71 -7.58 7.21 -15.01
N LYS A 72 -8.42 8.04 -15.63
CA LYS A 72 -7.97 9.32 -16.15
C LYS A 72 -7.47 10.20 -14.99
N ILE A 73 -6.23 10.65 -15.08
CA ILE A 73 -5.62 11.59 -14.13
C ILE A 73 -5.80 13.00 -14.67
N SER A 74 -6.45 13.85 -13.88
CA SER A 74 -6.61 15.27 -14.16
C SER A 74 -5.34 16.02 -13.78
N PHE A 75 -4.83 16.84 -14.69
CA PHE A 75 -3.66 17.66 -14.44
C PHE A 75 -3.92 18.66 -13.30
N LEU A 76 -2.98 18.77 -12.37
CA LEU A 76 -3.00 19.77 -11.30
C LEU A 76 -1.93 20.83 -11.58
N PRO A 77 -2.30 22.08 -11.91
CA PRO A 77 -1.33 23.16 -12.07
C PRO A 77 -0.56 23.41 -10.77
N SER A 78 0.73 23.74 -10.89
CA SER A 78 1.59 24.04 -9.73
C SER A 78 1.63 22.93 -8.67
N ALA A 79 1.44 21.68 -9.08
CA ALA A 79 1.52 20.54 -8.18
C ALA A 79 2.92 20.44 -7.53
N GLY A 80 2.99 19.74 -6.39
CA GLY A 80 4.27 19.38 -5.77
C GLY A 80 5.14 18.57 -6.73
N LYS A 81 6.46 18.53 -6.48
CA LYS A 81 7.49 17.86 -7.30
C LYS A 81 7.09 16.45 -7.73
N TYR A 82 6.44 15.70 -6.84
CA TYR A 82 6.07 14.30 -7.06
C TYR A 82 4.60 14.08 -7.39
N ILE A 83 3.77 15.12 -7.42
CA ILE A 83 2.35 14.96 -7.71
C ILE A 83 2.13 14.90 -9.22
N LEU A 84 1.55 13.79 -9.68
CA LEU A 84 1.18 13.57 -11.07
C LEU A 84 -0.10 14.33 -11.45
N GLY A 85 -1.04 14.43 -10.50
CA GLY A 85 -2.32 15.08 -10.71
C GLY A 85 -3.36 14.62 -9.70
N LEU A 86 -4.63 14.67 -10.10
CA LEU A 86 -5.78 14.29 -9.29
C LEU A 86 -6.61 13.21 -9.97
N ILE A 87 -7.23 12.33 -9.18
CA ILE A 87 -8.27 11.41 -9.64
C ILE A 87 -9.56 11.67 -8.87
N ASN A 88 -10.69 11.30 -9.46
CA ASN A 88 -11.97 11.23 -8.76
C ASN A 88 -12.28 9.76 -8.46
N LEU A 89 -12.31 9.40 -7.19
CA LEU A 89 -12.68 8.08 -6.72
C LEU A 89 -13.96 8.18 -5.89
N ARG A 90 -15.08 7.74 -6.49
CA ARG A 90 -16.42 7.75 -5.87
C ARG A 90 -16.84 9.12 -5.30
N GLY A 91 -16.47 10.20 -5.99
CA GLY A 91 -16.76 11.58 -5.58
C GLY A 91 -15.64 12.23 -4.77
N ASN A 92 -14.65 11.47 -4.30
CA ASN A 92 -13.51 12.00 -3.56
C ASN A 92 -12.37 12.37 -4.51
N ILE A 93 -11.85 13.59 -4.37
CA ILE A 93 -10.70 14.06 -5.13
C ILE A 93 -9.42 13.61 -4.41
N ILE A 94 -8.64 12.75 -5.06
CA ILE A 94 -7.44 12.15 -4.47
C ILE A 94 -6.21 12.59 -5.27
N PRO A 95 -5.18 13.17 -4.61
CA PRO A 95 -3.90 13.42 -5.25
C PRO A 95 -3.18 12.11 -5.57
N VAL A 96 -2.61 12.04 -6.78
CA VAL A 96 -1.82 10.89 -7.22
C VAL A 96 -0.36 11.28 -7.29
N VAL A 97 0.48 10.52 -6.59
CA VAL A 97 1.93 10.63 -6.58
C VAL A 97 2.51 9.80 -7.72
N ASN A 98 3.47 10.38 -8.44
CA ASN A 98 4.35 9.65 -9.35
C ASN A 98 5.46 9.00 -8.52
N THR A 99 5.30 7.71 -8.22
CA THR A 99 6.23 6.97 -7.35
C THR A 99 7.60 6.79 -7.99
N HIS A 100 7.69 6.68 -9.32
CA HIS A 100 8.99 6.64 -10.03
C HIS A 100 9.81 7.89 -9.76
N LYS A 101 9.20 9.08 -9.88
CA LYS A 101 9.86 10.35 -9.55
C LYS A 101 10.18 10.48 -8.07
N LEU A 102 9.32 9.94 -7.21
CA LEU A 102 9.52 9.99 -5.76
C LEU A 102 10.74 9.16 -5.34
N PHE A 103 10.91 7.96 -5.92
CA PHE A 103 11.99 7.06 -5.56
C PHE A 103 13.26 7.25 -6.40
N GLY A 104 13.24 8.11 -7.42
CA GLY A 104 14.37 8.33 -8.31
C GLY A 104 14.57 7.21 -9.34
N VAL A 105 13.60 6.30 -9.48
CA VAL A 105 13.71 5.11 -10.34
C VAL A 105 13.15 5.36 -11.73
N SER A 106 13.74 4.73 -12.74
CA SER A 106 13.25 4.82 -14.11
C SER A 106 11.93 4.05 -14.30
N ALA A 107 10.97 4.66 -14.98
CA ALA A 107 9.69 4.02 -15.27
C ALA A 107 9.82 2.81 -16.20
N LEU A 108 9.10 1.73 -15.90
CA LEU A 108 8.95 0.59 -16.80
C LEU A 108 7.75 0.76 -17.73
N THR A 109 7.87 0.22 -18.94
CA THR A 109 6.86 0.33 -20.00
C THR A 109 5.81 -0.78 -19.89
N THR A 110 5.03 -0.83 -18.80
CA THR A 110 3.90 -1.79 -18.68
C THR A 110 2.59 -1.15 -18.19
N PRO A 111 1.87 -0.42 -19.05
CA PRO A 111 0.64 0.29 -18.68
C PRO A 111 -0.47 -0.62 -18.14
N ASP A 112 -0.61 -1.85 -18.65
CA ASP A 112 -1.72 -2.75 -18.29
C ASP A 112 -1.65 -3.27 -16.84
N LYS A 113 -0.43 -3.37 -16.31
CA LYS A 113 -0.18 -3.80 -14.94
C LYS A 113 -0.24 -2.66 -13.94
N ALA A 114 -0.11 -1.42 -14.40
CA ALA A 114 -0.08 -0.25 -13.54
C ALA A 114 -1.33 -0.16 -12.66
N ARG A 115 -1.13 0.21 -11.40
CA ARG A 115 -2.19 0.40 -10.41
C ARG A 115 -1.97 1.70 -9.66
N ILE A 116 -3.02 2.17 -9.01
CA ILE A 116 -2.91 3.20 -7.96
C ILE A 116 -3.23 2.53 -6.64
N ILE A 117 -2.28 2.54 -5.71
CA ILE A 117 -2.49 2.12 -4.32
C ILE A 117 -3.02 3.34 -3.57
N ILE A 118 -4.25 3.26 -3.09
CA ILE A 118 -4.88 4.32 -2.29
C ILE A 118 -4.59 4.05 -0.82
N VAL A 119 -3.90 4.97 -0.18
CA VAL A 119 -3.56 4.88 1.24
C VAL A 119 -4.23 5.98 2.05
N LEU A 120 -4.47 5.70 3.32
CA LEU A 120 -4.89 6.68 4.31
C LEU A 120 -3.74 6.90 5.29
N VAL A 121 -3.17 8.11 5.28
CA VAL A 121 -2.18 8.52 6.26
C VAL A 121 -2.75 9.70 7.04
N GLU A 122 -2.85 9.53 8.35
CA GLU A 122 -3.54 10.46 9.26
C GLU A 122 -4.99 10.71 8.82
N ARG A 123 -5.28 11.84 8.17
CA ARG A 123 -6.61 12.21 7.67
C ARG A 123 -6.64 12.48 6.17
N SER A 124 -5.57 12.09 5.47
CA SER A 124 -5.36 12.41 4.07
C SER A 124 -5.31 11.13 3.25
N THR A 125 -6.13 11.08 2.20
CA THR A 125 -6.11 9.99 1.22
C THR A 125 -5.19 10.36 0.07
N ILE A 126 -4.24 9.49 -0.25
CA ILE A 126 -3.24 9.71 -1.31
C ILE A 126 -3.15 8.47 -2.17
N GLY A 127 -3.05 8.65 -3.49
CA GLY A 127 -2.81 7.56 -4.44
C GLY A 127 -1.34 7.48 -4.83
N PHE A 128 -0.78 6.28 -4.85
CA PHE A 128 0.57 6.00 -5.36
C PHE A 128 0.48 5.25 -6.68
N LEU A 129 0.96 5.86 -7.76
CA LEU A 129 1.07 5.17 -9.05
C LEU A 129 2.22 4.17 -9.01
N VAL A 130 1.94 2.89 -9.26
CA VAL A 130 2.92 1.79 -9.24
C VAL A 130 2.81 0.97 -10.54
N ASP A 131 3.87 0.26 -10.90
CA ASP A 131 3.92 -0.54 -12.13
C ASP A 131 3.10 -1.84 -12.02
N GLY A 132 2.90 -2.32 -10.81
CA GLY A 132 2.06 -3.47 -10.52
C GLY A 132 2.00 -3.79 -9.04
N VAL A 133 0.99 -4.57 -8.66
CA VAL A 133 0.86 -5.16 -7.34
C VAL A 133 0.95 -6.68 -7.51
N SER A 134 1.81 -7.32 -6.72
CA SER A 134 2.15 -8.73 -6.88
C SER A 134 1.28 -9.61 -5.99
N GLN A 135 1.49 -9.55 -4.67
CA GLN A 135 0.79 -10.38 -3.69
C GLN A 135 0.81 -9.73 -2.31
N VAL A 136 -0.05 -10.23 -1.41
CA VAL A 136 0.07 -9.97 0.03
C VAL A 136 1.17 -10.87 0.58
N ILE A 137 2.07 -10.33 1.38
CA ILE A 137 3.11 -11.07 2.08
C ILE A 137 2.93 -10.91 3.59
N GLU A 138 3.19 -11.97 4.34
CA GLU A 138 3.15 -11.97 5.79
C GLU A 138 4.58 -12.04 6.33
N LEU A 139 4.94 -11.08 7.17
CA LEU A 139 6.28 -10.94 7.73
C LEU A 139 6.20 -10.82 9.25
N ASN A 140 6.94 -11.67 9.95
CA ASN A 140 7.26 -11.44 11.36
C ASN A 140 8.31 -10.33 11.46
N LYS A 141 8.32 -9.60 12.57
CA LYS A 141 9.29 -8.51 12.80
C LYS A 141 10.74 -8.98 12.62
N ASP A 142 11.05 -10.22 12.98
CA ASP A 142 12.40 -10.79 12.88
C ASP A 142 12.84 -11.08 11.43
N LYS A 143 11.95 -10.96 10.45
CA LYS A 143 12.25 -11.12 9.01
C LYS A 143 12.48 -9.79 8.28
N ILE A 144 12.45 -8.68 9.01
CA ILE A 144 12.73 -7.34 8.50
C ILE A 144 14.12 -6.95 8.97
N ASP A 145 15.08 -7.05 8.06
CA ASP A 145 16.44 -6.62 8.30
C ASP A 145 16.53 -5.09 8.27
N SER A 146 17.55 -4.54 8.91
CA SER A 146 17.85 -3.11 8.78
C SER A 146 18.17 -2.78 7.32
N PRO A 147 17.72 -1.64 6.81
CA PRO A 147 17.88 -1.33 5.38
C PRO A 147 19.36 -1.29 5.03
N MET A 148 19.77 -2.07 4.03
CA MET A 148 21.11 -1.95 3.47
C MET A 148 21.16 -0.66 2.64
N VAL A 149 22.30 0.04 2.69
CA VAL A 149 22.57 1.29 1.94
C VAL A 149 22.54 1.09 0.40
N THR A 150 22.20 -0.12 -0.08
CA THR A 150 22.34 -0.57 -1.46
C THR A 150 21.15 -0.25 -2.35
N LEU A 151 20.02 0.18 -1.80
CA LEU A 151 18.88 0.63 -2.61
C LEU A 151 19.22 1.98 -3.26
N GLU A 152 19.03 2.10 -4.57
CA GLU A 152 19.17 3.36 -5.33
C GLU A 152 18.02 4.35 -5.01
N VAL A 153 17.55 4.38 -3.76
CA VAL A 153 16.49 5.29 -3.32
C VAL A 153 17.17 6.56 -2.83
N GLU A 154 16.87 7.70 -3.47
CA GLU A 154 17.46 9.00 -3.15
C GLU A 154 17.19 9.47 -1.69
N ASN A 155 16.33 8.76 -0.93
CA ASN A 155 16.04 9.05 0.47
C ASN A 155 15.75 7.77 1.30
N ILE A 156 16.69 7.39 2.18
CA ILE A 156 16.58 6.21 3.06
C ILE A 156 15.59 6.45 4.23
N ASP A 157 15.24 7.71 4.50
CA ASP A 157 14.52 8.11 5.72
C ASP A 157 13.13 7.47 5.91
N TYR A 158 12.50 6.98 4.83
CA TYR A 158 11.20 6.31 4.89
C TYR A 158 11.27 4.80 4.60
N ILE A 159 12.46 4.20 4.61
CA ILE A 159 12.62 2.74 4.58
C ILE A 159 12.72 2.23 6.02
N LYS A 160 11.75 1.39 6.45
CA LYS A 160 11.77 0.73 7.77
C LYS A 160 12.81 -0.39 7.83
N GLY A 161 13.05 -1.03 6.70
CA GLY A 161 13.92 -2.19 6.58
C GLY A 161 13.80 -2.84 5.22
N GLU A 162 14.36 -4.02 5.09
CA GLU A 162 14.30 -4.83 3.88
C GLU A 162 14.03 -6.29 4.21
N THR A 163 13.54 -7.04 3.23
CA THR A 163 13.39 -8.48 3.34
C THR A 163 13.70 -9.11 1.99
N SER A 164 14.07 -10.38 1.99
CA SER A 164 14.30 -11.15 0.76
C SER A 164 13.31 -12.30 0.66
N ILE A 165 12.54 -12.31 -0.42
CA ILE A 165 11.58 -13.38 -0.70
C ILE A 165 11.94 -13.99 -2.04
N ASN A 166 12.23 -15.30 -2.06
CA ASN A 166 12.64 -16.04 -3.26
C ASN A 166 13.85 -15.40 -3.98
N GLY A 167 14.78 -14.82 -3.22
CA GLY A 167 15.97 -14.14 -3.76
C GLY A 167 15.71 -12.73 -4.30
N GLN A 168 14.49 -12.21 -4.16
CA GLN A 168 14.12 -10.87 -4.55
C GLN A 168 14.14 -9.95 -3.33
N LEU A 169 14.96 -8.90 -3.38
CA LEU A 169 15.02 -7.87 -2.33
C LEU A 169 13.77 -6.99 -2.39
N ILE A 170 13.15 -6.76 -1.23
CA ILE A 170 11.93 -5.97 -1.08
C ILE A 170 12.18 -4.94 0.02
N ALA A 171 12.06 -3.67 -0.33
CA ALA A 171 12.18 -2.56 0.62
C ALA A 171 10.86 -2.35 1.38
N ILE A 172 10.90 -2.36 2.71
CA ILE A 172 9.73 -2.13 3.56
C ILE A 172 9.59 -0.63 3.82
N LEU A 173 8.48 -0.05 3.37
CA LEU A 173 8.22 1.38 3.46
C LEU A 173 7.52 1.76 4.77
N ASP A 174 7.98 2.86 5.36
CA ASP A 174 7.18 3.68 6.27
C ASP A 174 6.37 4.67 5.46
N ILE A 175 5.15 4.26 5.08
CA ILE A 175 4.28 5.10 4.26
C ILE A 175 3.88 6.39 4.98
N CYS A 176 3.75 6.35 6.31
CA CYS A 176 3.41 7.52 7.11
C CYS A 176 4.55 8.55 7.05
N ARG A 177 5.79 8.09 7.24
CA ARG A 177 6.98 8.94 7.17
C ARG A 177 7.25 9.47 5.77
N LEU A 178 7.07 8.62 4.75
CA LEU A 178 7.17 8.99 3.34
C LEU A 178 6.20 10.13 3.01
N VAL A 179 4.92 9.97 3.34
CA VAL A 179 3.89 10.98 3.08
C VAL A 179 4.20 12.27 3.83
N LYS A 180 4.57 12.17 5.10
CA LYS A 180 4.89 13.34 5.93
C LYS A 180 6.06 14.14 5.37
N ASN A 181 7.16 13.47 5.02
CA ASN A 181 8.40 14.13 4.59
C ASN A 181 8.33 14.66 3.17
N GLU A 182 7.75 13.91 2.23
CA GLU A 182 7.87 14.22 0.80
C GLU A 182 6.62 14.89 0.22
N ILE A 183 5.44 14.63 0.80
CA ILE A 183 4.17 15.09 0.23
C ILE A 183 3.63 16.32 0.98
N PHE A 184 3.58 16.27 2.32
CA PHE A 184 3.04 17.41 3.09
C PHE A 184 4.02 18.57 3.25
N VAL A 185 5.34 18.32 3.36
CA VAL A 185 6.34 19.40 3.42
C VAL A 185 6.28 20.31 2.19
N GLN A 186 5.96 19.76 1.01
CA GLN A 186 5.86 20.54 -0.23
C GLN A 186 4.64 21.47 -0.28
N GLN A 187 3.62 21.25 0.54
CA GLN A 187 2.43 22.12 0.61
C GLN A 187 2.66 23.32 1.54
N ILE A 188 3.56 23.23 2.52
CA ILE A 188 3.81 24.29 3.50
C ILE A 188 4.77 25.36 2.95
N ASN A 189 5.75 24.98 2.12
CA ASN A 189 6.75 25.90 1.58
C ASN A 189 6.26 26.80 0.42
N LYS A 190 4.93 26.93 0.22
CA LYS A 190 4.32 27.73 -0.85
C LYS A 190 3.48 28.92 -0.37
N ASN A 191 3.51 29.25 0.92
CA ASN A 191 2.85 30.46 1.46
C ASN A 191 3.85 31.55 1.80
#